data_AF-A0A7Y8MLA0-F1
#
_entry.id   AF-A0A7Y8MLA0-F1
#
_cell.length_a   1.000
_cell.length_b   1.000
_cell.length_c   1.000
_cell.angle_alpha   90.00
_cell.angle_beta   90.00
_cell.angle_gamma   90.00
#
_symmetry.space_group_name_H-M   'P 1'
#
loop_
_entity.id
_entity.type
_entity.pdbx_description
1 polymer ?
#
loop_
_entity_poly.entity_id
_entity_poly.type
_entity_poly.pdbx_seq_one_letter_code
_entity_poly.pdbx_strand_id
1 'polypeptide(L)'
;CAPLRDGPALTIQMGETRQARLLENGTERTRTSWLLDADTIERAFSSGCSNTASNQDFYTPNLTWNNCGQGPWSSGKAEDMRVKGKLWPFKVGNEVHYQWKSTNGAGQTNPRAFRSCEVTDTVMAEAAGKSYPAYRVDCSEHNNRKWVYFYAPGVDETVRIEDHHPKSGLRVIEFVERIQ
;
A
#
# COMPACT_ATOMS: atom_id res chain seq x y z
N CYS A 1 3.82 26.37 9.38
CA CYS A 1 3.68 24.91 9.52
C CYS A 1 2.22 24.54 9.37
N ALA A 2 1.82 23.93 8.26
CA ALA A 2 0.46 23.42 8.13
C ALA A 2 0.27 22.24 9.09
N PRO A 3 -0.85 22.16 9.83
CA PRO A 3 -1.10 21.04 10.72
C PRO A 3 -1.23 19.75 9.91
N LEU A 4 -0.49 18.73 10.31
CA LEU A 4 -0.57 17.39 9.77
C LEU A 4 -1.90 16.78 10.20
N ARG A 5 -2.68 16.26 9.25
CA ARG A 5 -4.06 15.82 9.43
C ARG A 5 -4.14 14.59 10.34
N ASP A 6 -5.10 14.57 11.27
CA ASP A 6 -5.33 13.48 12.25
C ASP A 6 -6.20 12.31 11.74
N GLY A 7 -6.42 12.20 10.42
CA GLY A 7 -7.27 11.17 9.82
C GLY A 7 -6.49 10.25 8.89
N PRO A 8 -6.97 9.03 8.64
CA PRO A 8 -6.33 8.12 7.70
C PRO A 8 -6.18 8.75 6.30
N ALA A 9 -5.06 8.45 5.64
CA ALA A 9 -4.84 8.80 4.24
C ALA A 9 -5.91 8.16 3.37
N LEU A 10 -6.39 8.92 2.38
CA LEU A 10 -7.24 8.42 1.30
C LEU A 10 -8.60 7.88 1.75
N THR A 11 -9.48 8.76 2.23
CA THR A 11 -10.92 8.51 2.05
C THR A 11 -11.26 8.83 0.60
N ILE A 12 -11.36 7.81 -0.25
CA ILE A 12 -12.13 7.94 -1.51
C ILE A 12 -13.60 8.05 -1.07
N GLN A 13 -14.35 8.98 -1.65
CA GLN A 13 -15.78 9.12 -1.34
C GLN A 13 -16.64 8.20 -2.22
N MET A 14 -17.85 7.88 -1.76
CA MET A 14 -18.77 7.02 -2.53
C MET A 14 -19.10 7.70 -3.87
N GLY A 15 -18.92 6.96 -4.97
CA GLY A 15 -19.09 7.50 -6.33
C GLY A 15 -17.88 8.28 -6.87
N GLU A 16 -16.80 8.44 -6.08
CA GLU A 16 -15.54 9.01 -6.54
C GLU A 16 -14.68 7.92 -7.20
N THR A 17 -14.16 8.22 -8.38
CA THR A 17 -13.12 7.43 -9.05
C THR A 17 -11.86 8.27 -9.11
N ARG A 18 -10.76 7.75 -8.57
CA ARG A 18 -9.44 8.39 -8.65
C ARG A 18 -8.56 7.67 -9.66
N GLN A 19 -7.84 8.43 -10.46
CA GLN A 19 -6.79 7.92 -11.33
C GLN A 19 -5.46 8.58 -11.00
N ALA A 20 -4.42 7.76 -10.92
CA ALA A 20 -3.06 8.22 -10.72
C ALA A 20 -2.12 7.61 -11.75
N ARG A 21 -1.19 8.42 -12.24
CA ARG A 21 -0.04 7.96 -13.01
C ARG A 21 1.10 7.60 -12.03
N LEU A 22 1.71 6.46 -12.26
CA LEU A 22 2.80 5.90 -11.46
C LEU A 22 3.97 5.49 -12.36
N LEU A 23 5.17 5.41 -11.80
CA LEU A 23 6.31 4.72 -12.41
C LEU A 23 6.60 3.44 -11.60
N GLU A 24 6.54 2.27 -12.23
CA GLU A 24 6.96 1.01 -11.65
C GLU A 24 8.29 0.61 -12.30
N ASN A 25 9.40 0.67 -11.54
CA ASN A 25 10.77 0.51 -12.06
C ASN A 25 11.01 1.37 -13.31
N GLY A 26 10.55 2.62 -13.30
CA GLY A 26 10.65 3.55 -14.43
C GLY A 26 9.64 3.33 -15.56
N THR A 27 8.84 2.27 -15.52
CA THR A 27 7.78 2.03 -16.51
C THR A 27 6.48 2.69 -16.08
N GLU A 28 5.86 3.48 -16.96
CA GLU A 28 4.60 4.13 -16.66
C GLU A 28 3.47 3.10 -16.46
N ARG A 29 2.69 3.33 -15.39
CA ARG A 29 1.48 2.59 -15.04
C ARG A 29 0.37 3.58 -14.68
N THR A 30 -0.87 3.16 -14.94
CA THR A 30 -2.05 3.86 -14.43
C THR A 30 -2.68 3.02 -13.34
N ARG A 31 -3.01 3.65 -12.21
CA ARG A 31 -3.80 3.08 -11.13
C ARG A 31 -5.14 3.79 -11.09
N THR A 32 -6.22 3.05 -11.31
CA THR A 32 -7.60 3.51 -11.11
C THR A 32 -8.12 2.94 -9.81
N SER A 33 -8.71 3.77 -8.96
CA SER A 33 -9.20 3.40 -7.63
C SER A 33 -10.63 3.91 -7.43
N TRP A 34 -11.51 3.08 -6.87
CA TRP A 34 -12.89 3.45 -6.53
C TRP A 34 -13.32 2.73 -5.26
N LEU A 35 -14.32 3.27 -4.56
CA LEU A 35 -14.94 2.55 -3.45
C LEU A 35 -15.81 1.42 -3.97
N LEU A 36 -15.62 0.24 -3.38
CA LEU A 36 -16.54 -0.89 -3.51
C LEU A 36 -17.65 -0.79 -2.46
N ASP A 37 -17.27 -0.38 -1.24
CA ASP A 37 -18.16 -0.11 -0.11
C ASP A 37 -17.52 0.93 0.83
N ALA A 38 -18.08 1.16 2.02
CA ALA A 38 -17.60 2.17 2.96
C ALA A 38 -16.14 1.93 3.43
N ASP A 39 -15.72 0.67 3.50
CA ASP A 39 -14.46 0.24 4.10
C ASP A 39 -13.48 -0.38 3.09
N THR A 40 -13.90 -0.58 1.84
CA THR A 40 -13.10 -1.27 0.82
C THR A 40 -12.91 -0.40 -0.42
N ILE A 41 -11.64 -0.18 -0.79
CA ILE A 41 -11.23 0.37 -2.08
C ILE A 41 -10.85 -0.77 -3.01
N GLU A 42 -11.34 -0.73 -4.25
CA GLU A 42 -10.79 -1.51 -5.35
C GLU A 42 -9.79 -0.69 -6.16
N ARG A 43 -8.69 -1.33 -6.58
CA ARG A 43 -7.63 -0.73 -7.39
C ARG A 43 -7.36 -1.62 -8.60
N ALA A 44 -7.46 -1.04 -9.79
CA ALA A 44 -7.06 -1.68 -11.04
C ALA A 44 -5.83 -0.97 -11.61
N PHE A 45 -4.88 -1.77 -12.11
CA PHE A 45 -3.64 -1.29 -12.70
C PHE A 45 -3.63 -1.59 -14.20
N SER A 46 -3.03 -0.71 -15.00
CA SER A 46 -2.90 -0.89 -16.45
C SER A 46 -2.11 -2.15 -16.86
N SER A 47 -1.41 -2.79 -15.93
CA SER A 47 -0.75 -4.08 -16.11
C SER A 47 -1.71 -5.29 -16.09
N GLY A 48 -2.99 -5.09 -15.75
CA GLY A 48 -3.97 -6.16 -15.58
C GLY A 48 -4.05 -6.73 -14.15
N CYS A 49 -3.17 -6.28 -13.25
CA CYS A 49 -3.31 -6.56 -11.82
C CYS A 49 -4.49 -5.76 -11.25
N SER A 50 -5.28 -6.39 -10.38
CA SER A 50 -6.26 -5.69 -9.54
C SER A 50 -6.19 -6.18 -8.11
N ASN A 51 -6.55 -5.33 -7.16
CA ASN A 51 -6.64 -5.71 -5.76
C ASN A 51 -7.67 -4.88 -5.01
N THR A 52 -8.15 -5.41 -3.89
CA THR A 52 -8.92 -4.65 -2.91
C THR A 52 -8.09 -4.39 -1.67
N ALA A 53 -8.33 -3.27 -1.01
CA ALA A 53 -7.65 -2.86 0.21
C ALA A 53 -8.60 -2.10 1.13
N SER A 54 -8.22 -2.00 2.40
CA SER A 54 -8.93 -1.18 3.38
C SER A 54 -8.90 0.30 2.98
N ASN A 55 -10.06 0.96 3.05
CA ASN A 55 -10.24 2.41 2.94
C ASN A 55 -9.82 3.13 4.23
N GLN A 56 -9.57 2.40 5.32
CA GLN A 56 -9.20 2.95 6.62
C GLN A 56 -7.69 2.99 6.85
N ASP A 57 -6.94 2.05 6.25
CA ASP A 57 -5.49 2.01 6.39
C ASP A 57 -4.84 1.36 5.15
N PHE A 58 -4.15 2.18 4.35
CA PHE A 58 -3.44 1.78 3.14
C PHE A 58 -2.33 0.76 3.37
N TYR A 59 -1.79 0.66 4.59
CA TYR A 59 -0.71 -0.27 4.95
C TYR A 59 -1.22 -1.65 5.33
N THR A 60 -2.54 -1.78 5.49
CA THR A 60 -3.21 -3.09 5.56
C THR A 60 -2.84 -3.90 4.30
N PRO A 61 -2.53 -5.20 4.42
CA PRO A 61 -2.37 -6.05 3.24
C PRO A 61 -3.64 -6.04 2.39
N ASN A 62 -3.48 -6.34 1.10
CA ASN A 62 -4.61 -6.44 0.18
C ASN A 62 -5.59 -7.52 0.66
N LEU A 63 -6.89 -7.21 0.65
CA LEU A 63 -7.96 -8.13 1.01
C LEU A 63 -8.15 -9.18 -0.09
N THR A 64 -8.05 -8.76 -1.35
CA THR A 64 -7.95 -9.64 -2.51
C THR A 64 -6.89 -9.12 -3.48
N TRP A 65 -6.28 -10.01 -4.25
CA TRP A 65 -5.41 -9.65 -5.36
C TRP A 65 -5.63 -10.61 -6.52
N ASN A 66 -5.54 -10.08 -7.73
CA ASN A 66 -5.75 -10.84 -8.94
C ASN A 66 -4.70 -10.45 -9.99
N ASN A 67 -3.99 -11.44 -10.53
CA ASN A 67 -2.96 -11.26 -11.56
C ASN A 67 -1.85 -10.25 -11.17
N CYS A 68 -1.50 -10.19 -9.89
CA CYS A 68 -0.52 -9.24 -9.34
C CYS A 68 0.88 -9.84 -9.19
N GLY A 69 1.30 -10.64 -10.16
CA GLY A 69 2.59 -11.33 -10.17
C GLY A 69 2.57 -12.59 -11.01
N GLN A 70 3.48 -13.52 -10.70
CA GLN A 70 3.62 -14.80 -11.40
C GLN A 70 3.45 -15.97 -10.42
N GLY A 71 3.03 -17.12 -10.95
CA GLY A 71 2.87 -18.36 -10.18
C GLY A 71 1.60 -18.42 -9.34
N PRO A 72 1.45 -19.44 -8.47
CA PRO A 72 0.20 -19.73 -7.76
C PRO A 72 -0.30 -18.62 -6.84
N TRP A 73 0.60 -17.71 -6.43
CA TRP A 73 0.32 -16.57 -5.56
C TRP A 73 0.05 -15.27 -6.33
N SER A 74 -0.02 -15.30 -7.67
CA SER A 74 -0.40 -14.14 -8.48
C SER A 74 -1.83 -13.65 -8.18
N SER A 75 -2.69 -14.54 -7.69
CA SER A 75 -4.04 -14.23 -7.21
C SER A 75 -4.30 -14.87 -5.86
N GLY A 76 -5.19 -14.28 -5.07
CA GLY A 76 -5.57 -14.78 -3.76
C GLY A 76 -6.37 -13.78 -2.91
N LYS A 77 -6.57 -14.14 -1.65
CA LYS A 77 -7.30 -13.35 -0.65
C LYS A 77 -6.68 -13.44 0.73
N ALA A 78 -6.94 -12.42 1.53
CA ALA A 78 -6.67 -12.36 2.96
C ALA A 78 -7.99 -12.56 3.73
N GLU A 79 -7.95 -13.36 4.78
CA GLU A 79 -9.08 -13.71 5.64
C GLU A 79 -8.64 -13.61 7.11
N ASP A 80 -9.61 -13.52 8.03
CA ASP A 80 -9.36 -13.51 9.48
C ASP A 80 -8.40 -12.41 9.95
N MET A 81 -8.52 -11.21 9.37
CA MET A 81 -7.65 -10.07 9.67
C MET A 81 -7.73 -9.66 11.14
N ARG A 82 -6.56 -9.52 11.78
CA ARG A 82 -6.41 -9.00 13.14
C ARG A 82 -5.41 -7.86 13.11
N VAL A 83 -5.77 -6.77 13.77
CA VAL A 83 -4.97 -5.54 13.79
C VAL A 83 -4.68 -5.17 15.24
N LYS A 84 -3.41 -4.85 15.54
CA LYS A 84 -2.97 -4.34 16.84
C LYS A 84 -2.12 -3.09 16.63
N GLY A 85 -2.45 -2.01 17.33
CA GLY A 85 -1.79 -0.72 17.13
C GLY A 85 -2.43 0.09 16.01
N LYS A 86 -1.78 1.19 15.62
CA LYS A 86 -2.22 2.10 14.56
C LYS A 86 -1.06 3.00 14.14
N LEU A 87 -0.94 3.29 12.85
CA LEU A 87 0.02 4.28 12.35
C LEU A 87 -0.51 5.71 12.51
N TRP A 88 -1.83 5.86 12.44
CA TRP A 88 -2.52 7.14 12.44
C TRP A 88 -2.84 7.66 13.86
N PRO A 89 -2.67 8.97 14.12
CA PRO A 89 -2.05 9.98 13.25
C PRO A 89 -0.55 9.72 13.05
N PHE A 90 -0.01 10.01 11.87
CA PHE A 90 1.40 9.70 11.57
C PHE A 90 2.36 10.39 12.53
N LYS A 91 3.08 9.59 13.30
CA LYS A 91 4.09 10.03 14.25
C LYS A 91 5.20 9.00 14.31
N VAL A 92 6.45 9.45 14.30
CA VAL A 92 7.63 8.58 14.47
C VAL A 92 7.49 7.74 15.74
N GLY A 93 7.75 6.44 15.62
CA GLY A 93 7.57 5.42 16.64
C GLY A 93 6.15 4.85 16.75
N ASN A 94 5.18 5.33 15.96
CA ASN A 94 3.88 4.64 15.88
C ASN A 94 4.03 3.32 15.13
N GLU A 95 3.36 2.29 15.63
CA GLU A 95 3.42 0.93 15.11
C GLU A 95 2.03 0.34 14.89
N VAL A 96 1.94 -0.53 13.89
CA VAL A 96 0.78 -1.39 13.67
C VAL A 96 1.24 -2.79 13.27
N HIS A 97 0.51 -3.79 13.76
CA HIS A 97 0.74 -5.19 13.44
C HIS A 97 -0.53 -5.82 12.87
N TYR A 98 -0.40 -6.40 11.69
CA TYR A 98 -1.42 -7.12 10.97
C TYR A 98 -1.13 -8.61 11.00
N GLN A 99 -2.14 -9.42 11.30
CA GLN A 99 -2.11 -10.87 11.15
C GLN A 99 -3.31 -11.34 10.37
N TRP A 100 -3.13 -12.28 9.46
CA TRP A 100 -4.21 -12.82 8.65
C TRP A 100 -3.89 -14.22 8.14
N LYS A 101 -4.90 -14.85 7.58
CA LYS A 101 -4.79 -16.07 6.78
C LYS A 101 -4.78 -15.69 5.30
N SER A 102 -3.74 -16.05 4.55
CA SER A 102 -3.75 -15.92 3.09
C SER A 102 -4.21 -17.22 2.44
N THR A 103 -5.04 -17.12 1.41
CA THR A 103 -5.39 -18.24 0.52
C THR A 103 -5.11 -17.84 -0.93
N ASN A 104 -4.30 -18.60 -1.66
CA ASN A 104 -3.99 -18.29 -3.05
C ASN A 104 -5.02 -18.88 -4.04
N GLY A 105 -4.90 -18.53 -5.33
CA GLY A 105 -5.81 -18.99 -6.38
C GLY A 105 -5.84 -20.52 -6.58
N ALA A 106 -4.80 -21.23 -6.13
CA ALA A 106 -4.72 -22.70 -6.15
C ALA A 106 -5.25 -23.35 -4.85
N GLY A 107 -5.79 -22.56 -3.92
CA GLY A 107 -6.30 -23.04 -2.63
C GLY A 107 -5.23 -23.30 -1.56
N GLN A 108 -3.96 -22.98 -1.82
CA GLN A 108 -2.90 -23.09 -0.82
C GLN A 108 -3.06 -21.99 0.22
N THR A 109 -2.92 -22.36 1.50
CA THR A 109 -3.13 -21.43 2.60
C THR A 109 -1.84 -21.15 3.36
N ASN A 110 -1.61 -19.89 3.74
CA ASN A 110 -0.69 -19.51 4.79
C ASN A 110 -1.48 -18.99 6.00
N PRO A 111 -1.62 -19.78 7.08
CA PRO A 111 -2.43 -19.39 8.24
C PRO A 111 -1.71 -18.42 9.20
N ARG A 112 -0.45 -18.06 8.95
CA ARG A 112 0.36 -17.21 9.83
C ARG A 112 0.99 -16.04 9.07
N ALA A 113 0.27 -15.51 8.09
CA ALA A 113 0.74 -14.33 7.39
C ALA A 113 0.67 -13.12 8.34
N PHE A 114 1.73 -12.32 8.34
CA PHE A 114 1.79 -11.09 9.11
C PHE A 114 2.51 -9.98 8.36
N ARG A 115 2.24 -8.74 8.79
CA ARG A 115 2.93 -7.52 8.42
C ARG A 115 3.02 -6.64 9.65
N SER A 116 4.23 -6.25 10.04
CA SER A 116 4.46 -5.24 11.08
C SER A 116 4.96 -3.98 10.39
N CYS A 117 4.40 -2.82 10.71
CA CYS A 117 4.79 -1.54 10.16
C CYS A 117 5.09 -0.54 11.28
N GLU A 118 6.10 0.29 11.09
CA GLU A 118 6.51 1.36 12.00
C GLU A 118 6.77 2.64 11.21
N VAL A 119 6.33 3.79 11.75
CA VAL A 119 6.76 5.11 11.27
C VAL A 119 8.16 5.37 11.81
N THR A 120 9.18 5.23 10.97
CA THR A 120 10.57 5.24 11.42
C THR A 120 11.19 6.63 11.41
N ASP A 121 10.75 7.51 10.49
CA ASP A 121 11.38 8.83 10.33
C ASP A 121 10.49 9.84 9.57
N THR A 122 10.91 11.11 9.57
CA THR A 122 10.46 12.17 8.65
C THR A 122 11.58 12.54 7.70
N VAL A 123 11.36 12.42 6.40
CA VAL A 123 12.40 12.56 5.37
C VAL A 123 11.94 13.43 4.20
N MET A 124 12.88 13.85 3.36
CA MET A 124 12.58 14.34 2.01
C MET A 124 12.64 13.15 1.05
N ALA A 125 11.48 12.69 0.58
CA ALA A 125 11.36 11.57 -0.35
C ALA A 125 11.39 12.07 -1.79
N GLU A 126 12.22 11.45 -2.63
CA GLU A 126 12.25 11.69 -4.08
C GLU A 126 11.36 10.69 -4.80
N ALA A 127 10.40 11.19 -5.58
CA ALA A 127 9.52 10.38 -6.42
C ALA A 127 9.26 11.07 -7.75
N ALA A 128 9.52 10.36 -8.86
CA ALA A 128 9.31 10.85 -10.23
C ALA A 128 9.97 12.23 -10.49
N GLY A 129 11.17 12.44 -9.93
CA GLY A 129 11.93 13.68 -10.07
C GLY A 129 11.43 14.87 -9.24
N LYS A 130 10.54 14.63 -8.26
CA LYS A 130 10.02 15.63 -7.33
C LYS A 130 10.35 15.25 -5.89
N SER A 131 10.67 16.25 -5.07
CA SER A 131 10.92 16.10 -3.63
C SER A 131 9.66 16.34 -2.81
N TYR A 132 9.38 15.48 -1.85
CA TYR A 132 8.23 15.57 -0.95
C TYR A 132 8.64 15.42 0.52
N PRO A 133 8.25 16.34 1.42
CA PRO A 133 8.31 16.06 2.85
C PRO A 133 7.38 14.89 3.18
N ALA A 134 7.93 13.81 3.73
CA ALA A 134 7.22 12.55 3.88
C ALA A 134 7.56 11.85 5.21
N TYR A 135 6.62 11.03 5.67
CA TYR A 135 6.89 10.02 6.69
C TYR A 135 7.44 8.76 6.03
N ARG A 136 8.52 8.23 6.59
CA ARG A 136 9.04 6.91 6.23
C ARG A 136 8.34 5.86 7.09
N VAL A 137 7.76 4.86 6.45
CA VAL A 137 7.09 3.73 7.11
C VAL A 137 7.75 2.44 6.67
N ASP A 138 8.41 1.76 7.60
CA ASP A 138 9.09 0.49 7.32
C ASP A 138 8.18 -0.66 7.76
N CYS A 139 7.91 -1.57 6.84
CA CYS A 139 7.13 -2.77 7.10
C CYS A 139 7.92 -4.04 6.83
N SER A 140 7.71 -5.06 7.65
CA SER A 140 8.28 -6.40 7.51
C SER A 140 7.19 -7.47 7.46
N GLU A 141 7.39 -8.50 6.65
CA GLU A 141 6.45 -9.60 6.46
C GLU A 141 7.05 -10.98 6.75
N HIS A 142 6.17 -11.96 6.95
CA HIS A 142 6.47 -13.37 7.28
C HIS A 142 7.44 -14.10 6.33
N ASN A 143 7.68 -13.61 5.13
CA ASN A 143 8.55 -14.19 4.11
C ASN A 143 9.87 -13.43 3.95
N ASN A 144 10.28 -12.65 4.96
CA ASN A 144 11.43 -11.72 4.91
C ASN A 144 11.30 -10.61 3.86
N ARG A 145 10.11 -10.43 3.26
CA ARG A 145 9.83 -9.27 2.41
C ARG A 145 9.77 -8.03 3.28
N LYS A 146 10.35 -6.95 2.77
CA LYS A 146 10.29 -5.63 3.41
C LYS A 146 9.63 -4.66 2.45
N TRP A 147 8.79 -3.80 3.00
CA TRP A 147 8.22 -2.67 2.28
C TRP A 147 8.65 -1.39 2.97
N VAL A 148 9.07 -0.40 2.21
CA VAL A 148 9.29 0.96 2.71
C VAL A 148 8.34 1.88 1.97
N TYR A 149 7.48 2.56 2.71
CA TYR A 149 6.52 3.50 2.16
C TYR A 149 6.93 4.92 2.55
N PHE A 150 6.78 5.85 1.61
CA PHE A 150 7.02 7.26 1.84
C PHE A 150 5.71 8.01 1.67
N TYR A 151 5.07 8.35 2.79
CA TYR A 151 3.78 9.03 2.79
C TYR A 151 3.95 10.54 2.88
N ALA A 152 3.49 11.25 1.87
CA ALA A 152 3.57 12.71 1.80
C ALA A 152 2.22 13.33 2.17
N PRO A 153 2.05 13.85 3.40
CA PRO A 153 0.78 14.44 3.85
C PRO A 153 0.37 15.68 3.04
N GLY A 154 1.34 16.40 2.45
CA GLY A 154 1.06 17.57 1.60
C GLY A 154 0.32 17.25 0.29
N VAL A 155 0.32 16.00 -0.14
CA VAL A 155 -0.41 15.52 -1.34
C VAL A 155 -1.38 14.38 -1.03
N ASP A 156 -1.51 14.00 0.25
CA ASP A 156 -2.40 12.93 0.74
C ASP A 156 -2.20 11.61 -0.02
N GLU A 157 -0.94 11.21 -0.24
CA GLU A 157 -0.59 10.01 -1.01
C GLU A 157 0.74 9.39 -0.56
N THR A 158 0.87 8.08 -0.73
CA THR A 158 2.19 7.42 -0.67
C THR A 158 2.93 7.68 -1.97
N VAL A 159 3.91 8.59 -1.93
CA VAL A 159 4.61 9.06 -3.12
C VAL A 159 5.65 8.08 -3.63
N ARG A 160 6.16 7.20 -2.76
CA ARG A 160 7.11 6.16 -3.14
C ARG A 160 6.91 4.89 -2.32
N ILE A 161 7.10 3.76 -2.96
CA ILE A 161 7.07 2.43 -2.35
C ILE A 161 8.30 1.67 -2.81
N GLU A 162 9.04 1.10 -1.86
CA GLU A 162 10.15 0.19 -2.11
C GLU A 162 9.77 -1.19 -1.59
N ASP A 163 9.73 -2.15 -2.48
CA ASP A 163 9.34 -3.53 -2.23
C ASP A 163 10.57 -4.43 -2.39
N HIS A 164 11.14 -4.83 -1.27
CA HIS A 164 12.31 -5.69 -1.21
C HIS A 164 11.86 -7.14 -1.07
N HIS A 165 11.74 -7.84 -2.20
CA HIS A 165 11.37 -9.24 -2.20
C HIS A 165 12.63 -10.13 -2.28
N PRO A 166 12.83 -11.08 -1.34
CA PRO A 166 14.07 -11.86 -1.26
C PRO A 166 14.46 -12.62 -2.53
N LYS A 167 13.47 -12.99 -3.37
CA LYS A 167 13.71 -13.77 -4.59
C LYS A 167 13.78 -12.93 -5.88
N SER A 168 13.08 -11.80 -5.92
CA SER A 168 12.95 -10.99 -7.14
C SER A 168 13.63 -9.63 -7.05
N GLY A 169 14.26 -9.32 -5.92
CA GLY A 169 14.99 -8.08 -5.70
C GLY A 169 14.08 -6.91 -5.35
N LEU A 170 14.60 -5.71 -5.60
CA LEU A 170 13.92 -4.45 -5.34
C LEU A 170 12.95 -4.12 -6.48
N ARG A 171 11.72 -3.77 -6.11
CA ARG A 171 10.76 -3.09 -6.97
C ARG A 171 10.45 -1.72 -6.38
N VAL A 172 10.48 -0.68 -7.21
CA VAL A 172 10.18 0.71 -6.82
C VAL A 172 8.92 1.16 -7.55
N ILE A 173 7.98 1.74 -6.81
CA ILE A 173 6.79 2.39 -7.36
C ILE A 173 6.80 3.85 -6.93
N GLU A 174 6.68 4.76 -7.88
CA GLU A 174 6.72 6.21 -7.64
C GLU A 174 5.43 6.86 -8.14
N PHE A 175 4.86 7.74 -7.33
CA PHE A 175 3.73 8.57 -7.71
C PHE A 175 4.21 9.71 -8.61
N VAL A 176 3.51 9.90 -9.74
CA VAL A 176 3.79 11.01 -10.66
C VAL A 176 2.81 12.16 -10.41
N GLU A 177 1.52 11.85 -10.56
CA GLU A 177 0.42 12.81 -10.39
C GLU A 177 -0.95 12.09 -10.33
N ARG A 178 -1.96 12.81 -9.82
CA ARG A 178 -3.36 12.45 -9.95
C ARG A 178 -3.88 13.04 -11.26
N ILE A 179 -4.51 12.21 -12.10
CA ILE A 179 -4.99 12.61 -13.43
C ILE A 179 -6.51 12.76 -13.49
N GLN A 180 -7.25 12.16 -12.55
CA GLN A 180 -8.69 12.33 -12.37
C GLN A 180 -9.09 12.05 -10.93
#